data_AF-A0A1S3ZU34-F1
#
_entry.id   AF-A0A1S3ZU34-F1
#
_cell.length_a   1.000
_cell.length_b   1.000
_cell.length_c   1.000
_cell.angle_alpha   90.00
_cell.angle_beta   90.00
_cell.angle_gamma   90.00
#
_symmetry.space_group_name_H-M   'P 1'
#
loop_
_entity.id
_entity.type
_entity.pdbx_description
1 polymer ?
#
loop_
_entity_poly.entity_id
_entity_poly.type
_entity_poly.pdbx_seq_one_letter_code
_entity_poly.pdbx_strand_id
1 'polypeptide(L)'
;MNIGRILLTKKSLLTGRTYSYLSKKMKKKTKKESERRKLIRKRSLKEKNMVQKLYDTCKEVFANGKAGYVPPPSDIHRLKLVLDSLEPEDIKLTVPSLEFSSRSGTEDEAPLVTYIKLHECNKFSVYIYI
;
A
#
# COMPACT_ATOMS: atom_id res chain seq x y z
N MET A 1 -49.08 39.54 -30.37
CA MET A 1 -49.18 38.07 -30.15
C MET A 1 -48.07 37.71 -29.19
N ASN A 2 -48.19 37.58 -27.87
CA ASN A 2 -49.10 36.89 -26.94
C ASN A 2 -48.97 35.34 -26.91
N ILE A 3 -48.94 34.83 -25.67
CA ILE A 3 -49.21 33.46 -25.18
C ILE A 3 -48.01 32.50 -25.26
N GLY A 4 -47.57 31.77 -24.22
CA GLY A 4 -48.09 31.39 -22.90
C GLY A 4 -47.37 30.07 -22.52
N ARG A 5 -46.81 29.94 -21.30
CA ARG A 5 -47.43 29.22 -20.17
C ARG A 5 -47.65 27.72 -20.48
N ILE A 6 -46.95 26.77 -19.85
CA ILE A 6 -47.26 26.13 -18.53
C ILE A 6 -46.65 24.70 -18.66
N LEU A 7 -45.93 24.05 -17.71
CA LEU A 7 -46.46 23.40 -16.50
C LEU A 7 -45.31 22.82 -15.64
N LEU A 8 -45.43 23.06 -14.33
CA LEU A 8 -44.70 22.44 -13.22
C LEU A 8 -44.90 20.92 -13.16
N THR A 9 -44.01 20.19 -12.46
CA THR A 9 -44.26 19.03 -11.54
C THR A 9 -42.93 18.31 -11.24
N LYS A 10 -42.51 17.92 -10.03
CA LYS A 10 -43.07 17.83 -8.67
C LYS A 10 -41.92 18.06 -7.67
N LYS A 11 -41.85 19.23 -7.04
CA LYS A 11 -41.25 19.34 -5.69
C LYS A 11 -42.38 19.02 -4.71
N SER A 12 -42.65 17.74 -4.48
CA SER A 12 -43.56 17.34 -3.40
C SER A 12 -42.88 17.68 -2.07
N LEU A 13 -43.57 18.51 -1.29
CA LEU A 13 -43.20 19.00 0.03
C LEU A 13 -42.92 17.83 0.98
N LEU A 14 -41.64 17.45 1.12
CA LEU A 14 -41.20 16.67 2.26
C LEU A 14 -41.11 17.63 3.45
N THR A 15 -41.92 17.37 4.48
CA THR A 15 -41.96 18.16 5.72
C THR A 15 -40.55 18.35 6.29
N GLY A 16 -40.23 19.54 6.81
CA GLY A 16 -38.86 19.93 7.21
C GLY A 16 -38.13 18.94 8.12
N ARG A 17 -38.86 18.10 8.87
CA ARG A 17 -38.30 16.99 9.65
C ARG A 17 -37.60 15.95 8.76
N THR A 18 -38.21 15.45 7.68
CA THR A 18 -37.61 14.40 6.82
C THR A 18 -36.41 14.91 6.04
N TYR A 19 -36.41 16.17 5.58
CA TYR A 19 -35.24 16.79 4.96
C TYR A 19 -34.05 16.85 5.94
N SER A 20 -34.30 17.19 7.20
CA SER A 20 -33.26 17.23 8.24
C SER A 20 -32.66 15.85 8.55
N TYR A 21 -33.46 14.78 8.57
CA TYR A 21 -33.00 13.41 8.77
C TYR A 21 -32.18 12.89 7.60
N LEU A 22 -32.61 13.16 6.36
CA LEU A 22 -31.85 12.81 5.16
C LEU A 22 -30.53 13.56 5.09
N SER A 23 -30.52 14.87 5.40
CA SER A 23 -29.30 15.68 5.49
C SER A 23 -28.34 15.16 6.57
N LYS A 24 -28.83 14.82 7.76
CA LYS A 24 -28.02 14.20 8.83
C LYS A 24 -27.48 12.84 8.41
N LYS A 25 -28.26 12.00 7.74
CA LYS A 25 -27.84 10.67 7.25
C LYS A 25 -26.79 10.78 6.15
N MET A 26 -26.95 11.74 5.22
CA MET A 26 -25.94 12.04 4.18
C MET A 26 -24.64 12.55 4.80
N LYS A 27 -24.69 13.48 5.77
CA LYS A 27 -23.51 13.95 6.54
C LYS A 27 -22.82 12.81 7.31
N LYS A 28 -23.59 11.87 7.87
CA LYS A 28 -23.04 10.72 8.60
C LYS A 28 -22.38 9.70 7.65
N LYS A 29 -22.95 9.49 6.45
CA LYS A 29 -22.39 8.63 5.40
C LYS A 29 -21.10 9.22 4.82
N THR A 30 -21.04 10.53 4.57
CA THR A 30 -19.83 11.22 4.10
C THR A 30 -18.73 11.24 5.16
N LYS A 31 -19.07 11.41 6.45
CA LYS A 31 -18.09 11.30 7.55
C LYS A 31 -17.46 9.91 7.61
N LYS A 32 -18.26 8.84 7.59
CA LYS A 32 -17.78 7.45 7.64
C LYS A 32 -16.90 7.08 6.44
N GLU A 33 -17.24 7.59 5.25
CA GLU A 33 -16.45 7.42 4.04
C GLU A 33 -15.10 8.17 4.09
N SER A 34 -15.10 9.38 4.67
CA SER A 34 -13.87 10.15 4.88
C SER A 34 -12.93 9.49 5.90
N GLU A 35 -13.49 8.86 6.94
CA GLU A 35 -12.73 8.13 7.96
C GLU A 35 -12.11 6.86 7.39
N ARG A 36 -12.86 6.09 6.57
CA ARG A 36 -12.30 4.95 5.82
C ARG A 36 -11.17 5.37 4.89
N ARG A 37 -11.36 6.45 4.10
CA ARG A 37 -10.30 6.98 3.22
C ARG A 37 -9.07 7.45 3.99
N LYS A 38 -9.25 8.08 5.16
CA LYS A 38 -8.12 8.44 6.05
C LYS A 38 -7.39 7.20 6.58
N LEU A 39 -8.10 6.14 6.94
CA LEU A 39 -7.50 4.90 7.44
C LEU A 39 -6.71 4.17 6.34
N ILE A 40 -7.28 4.07 5.14
CA ILE A 40 -6.61 3.50 3.95
C ILE A 40 -5.36 4.31 3.60
N ARG A 41 -5.47 5.65 3.60
CA ARG A 41 -4.33 6.53 3.35
C ARG A 41 -3.25 6.38 4.43
N LYS A 42 -3.63 6.28 5.71
CA LYS A 42 -2.69 6.02 6.82
C LYS A 42 -1.98 4.66 6.67
N ARG A 43 -2.70 3.60 6.29
CA ARG A 43 -2.11 2.27 6.04
C ARG A 43 -1.16 2.30 4.84
N SER A 44 -1.57 2.90 3.73
CA SER A 44 -0.70 3.08 2.55
C SER A 44 0.54 3.93 2.84
N LEU A 45 0.43 4.95 3.69
CA LEU A 45 1.58 5.72 4.19
C LEU A 45 2.50 4.87 5.08
N LYS A 46 1.94 4.00 5.92
CA LYS A 46 2.71 3.11 6.80
C LYS A 46 3.44 2.02 6.02
N GLU A 47 2.79 1.37 5.05
CA GLU A 47 3.37 0.33 4.19
C GLU A 47 4.45 0.90 3.28
N LYS A 48 4.21 2.08 2.70
CA LYS A 48 5.26 2.82 2.00
C LYS A 48 6.42 3.16 2.93
N ASN A 49 6.20 3.30 4.23
CA ASN A 49 7.25 3.72 5.15
C ASN A 49 8.35 2.67 5.30
N MET A 50 8.02 1.39 5.50
CA MET A 50 9.04 0.40 5.84
C MET A 50 9.92 0.00 4.64
N VAL A 51 9.31 -0.26 3.48
CA VAL A 51 10.07 -0.55 2.25
C VAL A 51 10.86 0.69 1.80
N GLN A 52 10.31 1.90 1.93
CA GLN A 52 11.03 3.13 1.64
C GLN A 52 12.19 3.34 2.62
N LYS A 53 11.97 3.08 3.92
CA LYS A 53 13.00 3.19 4.96
C LYS A 53 14.14 2.21 4.70
N LEU A 54 13.85 0.99 4.26
CA LEU A 54 14.87 0.04 3.80
C LEU A 54 15.67 0.64 2.65
N TYR A 55 14.99 1.13 1.61
CA TYR A 55 15.65 1.74 0.45
C TYR A 55 16.53 2.93 0.82
N ASP A 56 16.02 3.87 1.62
CA ASP A 56 16.75 5.07 2.04
C ASP A 56 17.96 4.69 2.90
N THR A 57 17.79 3.73 3.82
CA THR A 57 18.91 3.22 4.64
C THR A 57 19.99 2.59 3.78
N CYS A 58 19.62 1.71 2.83
CA CYS A 58 20.58 1.13 1.89
C CYS A 58 21.31 2.22 1.08
N LYS A 59 20.58 3.23 0.60
CA LYS A 59 21.15 4.33 -0.17
C LYS A 59 22.22 5.09 0.61
N GLU A 60 22.00 5.33 1.90
CA GLU A 60 22.98 5.97 2.79
C GLU A 60 24.17 5.04 3.09
N VAL A 61 23.90 3.81 3.52
CA VAL A 61 24.91 2.83 3.94
C VAL A 61 25.88 2.49 2.80
N PHE A 62 25.36 2.40 1.58
CA PHE A 62 26.14 2.09 0.38
C PHE A 62 26.47 3.33 -0.47
N ALA A 63 26.25 4.55 0.03
CA ALA A 63 26.44 5.79 -0.74
C ALA A 63 27.84 5.91 -1.35
N ASN A 64 28.86 5.52 -0.60
CA ASN A 64 30.27 5.55 -1.01
C ASN A 64 30.79 4.17 -1.43
N GLY A 65 29.88 3.20 -1.56
CA GLY A 65 30.20 1.82 -1.90
C GLY A 65 30.85 1.69 -3.27
N LYS A 66 32.01 1.02 -3.28
CA LYS A 66 32.69 0.53 -4.49
C LYS A 66 32.71 -1.01 -4.43
N ALA A 67 33.16 -1.66 -5.49
CA ALA A 67 33.36 -3.11 -5.47
C ALA A 67 34.25 -3.50 -4.28
N GLY A 68 33.80 -4.47 -3.46
CA GLY A 68 34.49 -4.90 -2.24
C GLY A 68 34.32 -3.99 -1.02
N TYR A 69 33.49 -2.94 -1.09
CA TYR A 69 33.21 -2.08 0.05
C TYR A 69 32.40 -2.81 1.13
N VAL A 70 32.88 -2.74 2.37
CA VAL A 70 32.17 -3.19 3.56
C VAL A 70 31.76 -1.96 4.36
N PRO A 71 30.45 -1.74 4.61
CA PRO A 71 30.01 -0.62 5.44
C PRO A 71 30.56 -0.72 6.88
N PRO A 72 30.70 0.40 7.59
CA PRO A 72 31.15 0.37 8.98
C PRO A 72 30.12 -0.35 9.88
N PRO A 73 30.55 -0.92 11.03
CA PRO A 73 29.66 -1.69 11.91
C PRO A 73 28.39 -0.94 12.35
N SER A 74 28.46 0.38 12.53
CA SER A 74 27.31 1.22 12.86
C SER A 74 26.24 1.23 11.77
N ASP A 75 26.67 1.26 10.52
CA ASP A 75 25.79 1.26 9.35
C ASP A 75 25.19 -0.12 9.11
N ILE A 76 25.99 -1.19 9.31
CA ILE A 76 25.49 -2.56 9.28
C ILE A 76 24.42 -2.76 10.36
N HIS A 77 24.65 -2.28 11.58
CA HIS A 77 23.69 -2.36 12.66
C HIS A 77 22.41 -1.57 12.35
N ARG A 78 22.53 -0.38 11.76
CA ARG A 78 21.37 0.42 11.32
C ARG A 78 20.55 -0.32 10.27
N LEU A 79 21.19 -0.88 9.25
CA LEU A 79 20.52 -1.66 8.22
C LEU A 79 19.85 -2.92 8.79
N LYS A 80 20.54 -3.62 9.71
CA LYS A 80 20.00 -4.79 10.42
C LYS A 80 18.71 -4.46 11.16
N LEU A 81 18.68 -3.38 11.95
CA LEU A 81 17.47 -2.98 12.68
C LEU A 81 16.29 -2.68 11.75
N VAL A 82 16.54 -2.16 10.55
CA VAL A 82 15.48 -1.95 9.56
C VAL A 82 14.97 -3.27 9.01
N LEU A 83 15.87 -4.20 8.66
CA LEU A 83 15.51 -5.53 8.18
C LEU A 83 14.75 -6.35 9.25
N ASP A 84 15.22 -6.33 10.50
CA ASP A 84 14.59 -7.02 11.64
C ASP A 84 13.16 -6.48 11.94
N SER A 85 12.84 -5.28 11.47
CA SER A 85 11.54 -4.64 11.65
C SER A 85 10.58 -4.81 10.46
N LEU A 86 11.01 -5.48 9.38
CA LEU A 86 10.15 -5.73 8.23
C LEU A 86 9.19 -6.87 8.51
N GLU A 87 7.89 -6.61 8.37
CA GLU A 87 6.86 -7.64 8.41
C GLU A 87 6.42 -8.02 6.98
N PRO A 88 5.93 -9.25 6.75
CA PRO A 88 5.41 -9.66 5.44
C PRO A 88 4.35 -8.72 4.88
N GLU A 89 3.58 -8.03 5.74
CA GLU A 89 2.54 -7.08 5.36
C GLU A 89 3.09 -5.77 4.78
N ASP A 90 4.31 -5.37 5.18
CA ASP A 90 4.98 -4.18 4.66
C ASP A 90 5.46 -4.40 3.24
N ILE A 91 5.91 -5.62 2.98
CA ILE A 91 6.28 -6.10 1.67
C ILE A 91 5.00 -6.68 1.06
N LYS A 92 4.09 -5.80 0.65
CA LYS A 92 2.93 -6.18 -0.17
C LYS A 92 3.41 -6.75 -1.48
N LEU A 93 3.83 -8.00 -1.45
CA LEU A 93 3.86 -8.85 -2.60
C LEU A 93 2.42 -8.81 -3.09
N THR A 94 2.18 -7.98 -4.11
CA THR A 94 0.93 -8.03 -4.86
C THR A 94 1.07 -9.29 -5.67
N VAL A 95 0.98 -10.43 -4.99
CA VAL A 95 1.05 -11.74 -5.59
C VAL A 95 -0.19 -11.81 -6.45
N PRO A 96 -0.10 -11.89 -7.80
CA PRO A 96 -1.22 -12.41 -8.54
C PRO A 96 -1.23 -13.89 -8.22
N SER A 97 -1.96 -14.30 -7.17
CA SER A 97 -2.26 -15.70 -6.86
C SER A 97 -1.13 -16.65 -7.27
N LEU A 98 0.07 -16.44 -6.75
CA LEU A 98 1.03 -17.53 -6.70
C LEU A 98 0.41 -18.38 -5.61
N GLU A 99 -0.57 -19.18 -6.01
CA GLU A 99 -0.85 -20.41 -5.29
C GLU A 99 0.54 -20.94 -5.00
N PHE A 100 0.88 -21.00 -3.71
CA PHE A 100 1.99 -21.79 -3.22
C PHE A 100 1.61 -23.22 -3.62
N SER A 101 1.75 -23.51 -4.91
CA SER A 101 1.50 -24.79 -5.48
C SER A 101 2.71 -25.52 -4.97
N SER A 102 2.52 -26.23 -3.86
CA SER A 102 3.11 -27.52 -3.64
C SER A 102 2.78 -28.32 -4.90
N ARG A 103 3.52 -28.04 -5.98
CA ARG A 103 3.41 -28.78 -7.21
C ARG A 103 3.87 -30.15 -6.77
N SER A 104 2.94 -31.08 -6.90
CA SER A 104 3.12 -32.52 -6.86
C SER A 104 4.19 -32.90 -7.89
N GLY A 105 5.45 -32.59 -7.60
CA GLY A 105 6.58 -33.27 -8.18
C GLY A 105 6.62 -34.65 -7.55
N THR A 106 6.93 -35.66 -8.35
CA THR A 106 7.41 -36.94 -7.83
C THR A 106 8.47 -36.68 -6.76
N GLU A 107 8.56 -37.54 -5.74
CA GLU A 107 9.31 -37.35 -4.46
C GLU A 107 10.77 -36.89 -4.58
N ASP A 108 11.34 -36.83 -5.78
CA ASP A 108 12.72 -36.48 -6.11
C ASP A 108 12.96 -35.04 -6.66
N GLU A 109 11.96 -34.19 -6.86
CA GLU A 109 12.17 -32.85 -7.43
C GLU A 109 12.21 -31.74 -6.35
N ALA A 110 13.31 -30.98 -6.31
CA ALA A 110 13.47 -29.85 -5.40
C ALA A 110 12.47 -28.72 -5.70
N PRO A 111 11.90 -28.05 -4.68
CA PRO A 111 10.97 -26.95 -4.89
C PRO A 111 11.60 -25.79 -5.70
N LEU A 112 10.81 -25.21 -6.60
CA LEU A 112 11.27 -24.08 -7.40
C LEU A 112 11.36 -22.82 -6.53
N VAL A 113 12.58 -22.29 -6.36
CA VAL A 113 12.79 -21.00 -5.69
C VAL A 113 12.44 -19.87 -6.65
N THR A 114 11.52 -19.01 -6.25
CA THR A 114 11.16 -17.79 -6.99
C THR A 114 11.83 -16.59 -6.34
N TYR A 115 12.16 -15.54 -7.11
CA TYR A 115 12.64 -14.29 -6.54
C TYR A 115 11.87 -13.08 -7.03
N ILE A 116 11.77 -12.07 -6.16
CA ILE A 116 11.13 -10.79 -6.43
C ILE A 116 12.20 -9.72 -6.29
N LYS A 117 12.40 -8.96 -7.37
CA LYS A 117 13.33 -7.83 -7.42
C LYS A 117 12.63 -6.57 -6.90
N LEU A 118 13.09 -6.06 -5.76
CA LEU A 118 12.63 -4.78 -5.20
C LEU A 118 13.43 -3.60 -5.75
N HIS A 119 14.76 -3.74 -5.83
CA HIS A 119 15.65 -2.70 -6.32
C HIS A 119 16.97 -3.29 -6.83
N GLU A 120 17.59 -2.64 -7.82
CA GLU A 120 18.94 -2.98 -8.29
C GLU A 120 19.63 -1.72 -8.82
N CYS A 121 20.86 -1.50 -8.36
CA CYS A 121 21.78 -0.48 -8.89
C CYS A 121 23.23 -0.97 -8.74
N ASN A 122 24.19 -0.15 -9.18
CA ASN A 122 25.62 -0.48 -9.13
C ASN A 122 26.22 -0.51 -7.70
N LYS A 123 25.46 -0.12 -6.68
CA LYS A 123 25.90 -0.06 -5.27
C LYS A 123 25.26 -1.13 -4.40
N PHE A 124 23.99 -1.42 -4.64
CA PHE A 124 23.24 -2.42 -3.88
C PHE A 124 22.03 -2.92 -4.67
N SER A 125 21.55 -4.08 -4.28
CA SER A 125 20.35 -4.71 -4.81
C SER A 125 19.55 -5.32 -3.65
N VAL A 126 18.24 -5.36 -3.79
CA VAL A 126 17.34 -5.94 -2.81
C VAL A 126 16.42 -6.92 -3.53
N TYR A 127 16.51 -8.18 -3.13
CA TYR A 127 15.69 -9.28 -3.64
C TYR A 127 15.03 -10.01 -2.47
N ILE A 128 13.88 -10.61 -2.74
CA ILE A 128 13.19 -11.52 -1.84
C ILE A 128 13.14 -12.87 -2.52
N TYR A 129 13.51 -13.93 -1.80
CA TYR A 129 13.43 -15.31 -2.27
C TYR A 129 12.27 -16.01 -1.58
N ILE A 130 11.52 -16.81 -2.34
CA ILE A 130 10.32 -17.54 -1.94
C ILE A 130 10.49 -19.00 -2.35
#